data_AF-A0A517XQM5-F1
#
_entry.id   AF-A0A517XQM5-F1
#
_cell.length_a   1.000
_cell.length_b   1.000
_cell.length_c   1.000
_cell.angle_alpha   90.00
_cell.angle_beta   90.00
_cell.angle_gamma   90.00
#
_symmetry.space_group_name_H-M   'P 1'
#
loop_
_entity.id
_entity.type
_entity.pdbx_description
1 polymer ?
#
loop_
_entity_poly.entity_id
_entity_poly.type
_entity_poly.pdbx_seq_one_letter_code
_entity_poly.pdbx_strand_id
1 'polypeptide(L)'
;MEHGPELSVDIDRGLYEPSVALFQGKFYLTMRNDRASYIAVGDDGLKFGEPKKWTFDDGTDLGSYNTQQHWVTHSDGLFLVYTRRGAMNDNVIRHRAPLFMARVDPQKLVVLKATEKELVPNKGAQLGNFAVVDVSENETWVTTSEGMSPRGSEKYGANGRVYAARILWDQPNKAWDKH
;
A
#
# COMPACT_ATOMS: atom_id res chain seq x y z
N MET A 1 -3.46 10.58 28.91
CA MET A 1 -3.34 10.02 27.55
C MET A 1 -2.32 10.88 26.84
N GLU A 2 -1.21 10.30 26.37
CA GLU A 2 -0.20 11.02 25.59
C GLU A 2 -0.58 10.94 24.10
N HIS A 3 -0.31 12.01 23.34
CA HIS A 3 -0.50 12.06 21.89
C HIS A 3 0.74 12.62 21.21
N GLY A 4 1.02 12.16 19.98
CA GLY A 4 2.00 12.79 19.10
C GLY A 4 1.46 14.07 18.45
N PRO A 5 2.32 14.84 17.75
CA PRO A 5 1.88 15.96 16.92
C PRO A 5 0.91 15.53 15.82
N GLU A 6 -0.01 16.42 15.45
CA GLU A 6 -0.89 16.21 14.31
C GLU A 6 -0.08 16.20 13.00
N LEU A 7 -0.38 15.24 12.12
CA LEU A 7 0.14 15.20 10.76
C LEU A 7 -0.90 15.77 9.82
N SER A 8 -0.53 16.78 9.04
CA SER A 8 -1.44 17.41 8.08
C SER A 8 -0.71 17.81 6.79
N VAL A 9 -1.50 17.92 5.72
CA VAL A 9 -1.12 18.58 4.48
C VAL A 9 -2.30 19.46 4.07
N ASP A 10 -2.04 20.69 3.62
CA ASP A 10 -3.08 21.62 3.18
C ASP A 10 -3.54 21.30 1.74
N ILE A 11 -4.09 20.10 1.56
CA ILE A 11 -4.56 19.58 0.28
C ILE A 11 -5.88 18.85 0.51
N ASP A 12 -6.95 19.38 -0.06
CA ASP A 12 -8.30 18.80 -0.02
C ASP A 12 -8.71 18.38 1.40
N ARG A 13 -8.80 17.07 1.70
CA ARG A 13 -9.23 16.53 3.00
C ARG A 13 -8.09 16.24 3.98
N GLY A 14 -6.83 16.57 3.64
CA GLY A 14 -5.66 16.25 4.45
C GLY A 14 -5.26 14.77 4.37
N LEU A 15 -4.74 14.21 5.46
CA LEU A 15 -4.20 12.85 5.53
C LEU A 15 -5.19 11.91 6.25
N TYR A 16 -5.45 10.74 5.68
CA TYR A 16 -6.41 9.78 6.23
C TYR A 16 -6.11 8.33 5.81
N GLU A 17 -6.86 7.36 6.36
CA GLU A 17 -6.66 5.90 6.21
C GLU A 17 -5.20 5.45 6.40
N PRO A 18 -4.62 5.65 7.59
CA PRO A 18 -3.24 5.28 7.86
C PRO A 18 -3.04 3.75 7.95
N SER A 19 -1.82 3.30 7.64
CA SER A 19 -1.32 1.98 7.99
C SER A 19 0.09 2.11 8.58
N VAL A 20 0.37 1.40 9.67
CA VAL A 20 1.62 1.48 10.41
C VAL A 20 2.35 0.13 10.41
N ALA A 21 3.67 0.16 10.28
CA ALA A 21 4.53 -1.01 10.39
C ALA A 21 5.75 -0.69 11.27
N LEU A 22 6.13 -1.65 12.12
CA LEU A 22 7.44 -1.67 12.77
C LEU A 22 8.42 -2.43 11.87
N PHE A 23 9.53 -1.80 11.50
CA PHE A 23 10.58 -2.46 10.73
C PHE A 23 11.96 -1.94 11.16
N GLN A 24 12.86 -2.86 11.52
CA GLN A 24 14.22 -2.53 11.97
C GLN A 24 14.26 -1.44 13.08
N GLY A 25 13.32 -1.53 14.03
CA GLY A 25 13.24 -0.62 15.18
C GLY A 25 12.65 0.76 14.90
N LYS A 26 12.06 0.99 13.72
CA LYS A 26 11.36 2.24 13.37
C LYS A 26 9.92 1.99 12.96
N PHE A 27 9.06 2.97 13.22
CA PHE A 27 7.66 2.96 12.82
C PHE A 27 7.50 3.72 11.50
N TYR A 28 6.88 3.07 10.52
CA TYR A 28 6.58 3.63 9.20
C TYR A 28 5.08 3.79 9.06
N LEU A 29 4.62 5.02 8.85
CA LEU A 29 3.23 5.37 8.71
C LEU A 29 2.95 5.76 7.27
N THR A 30 2.16 4.98 6.54
CA THR A 30 1.66 5.37 5.22
C THR A 30 0.27 5.97 5.37
N MET A 31 -0.02 7.01 4.60
CA MET A 31 -1.28 7.76 4.63
C MET A 31 -1.71 8.10 3.22
N ARG A 32 -3.02 8.18 2.98
CA ARG A 32 -3.55 8.66 1.69
C ARG A 32 -4.07 10.09 1.82
N ASN A 33 -4.10 10.75 0.67
CA ASN A 33 -4.76 12.02 0.41
C ASN A 33 -5.48 11.93 -0.95
N ASP A 34 -6.35 12.88 -1.24
CA ASP A 34 -7.08 12.99 -2.50
C ASP A 34 -6.19 13.02 -3.74
N ARG A 35 -4.97 13.57 -3.66
CA ARG A 35 -4.09 13.81 -4.82
C ARG A 35 -2.81 12.99 -4.83
N ALA A 36 -2.44 12.40 -3.71
CA ALA A 36 -1.20 11.67 -3.54
C ALA A 36 -1.27 10.72 -2.34
N SER A 37 -0.23 9.93 -2.17
CA SER A 37 0.05 9.22 -0.93
C SER A 37 1.33 9.72 -0.27
N TYR A 38 1.41 9.49 1.05
CA TYR A 38 2.47 10.00 1.91
C TYR A 38 3.02 8.93 2.83
N ILE A 39 4.24 9.14 3.30
CA ILE A 39 4.92 8.39 4.34
C ILE A 39 5.47 9.33 5.41
N ALA A 40 5.35 8.94 6.67
CA ALA A 40 6.07 9.53 7.79
C ALA A 40 6.77 8.42 8.60
N VAL A 41 7.85 8.77 9.29
CA VAL A 41 8.64 7.81 10.10
C VAL A 41 8.81 8.35 11.50
N GLY A 42 8.73 7.46 12.48
CA GLY A 42 8.91 7.75 13.90
C GLY A 42 9.72 6.66 14.60
N ASP A 43 10.25 6.98 15.78
CA ASP A 43 11.06 6.05 16.58
C ASP A 43 10.22 5.34 17.66
N ASP A 44 9.08 5.91 18.07
CA ASP A 44 8.30 5.46 19.23
C ASP A 44 6.84 5.08 18.90
N GLY A 45 6.43 5.20 17.64
CA GLY A 45 5.07 4.90 17.18
C GLY A 45 4.04 5.98 17.56
N LEU A 46 4.46 7.08 18.19
CA LEU A 46 3.63 8.23 18.56
C LEU A 46 4.04 9.49 17.79
N LYS A 47 5.33 9.79 17.73
CA LYS A 47 5.89 10.98 17.10
C LYS A 47 6.48 10.62 15.75
N PHE A 48 5.82 11.10 14.70
CA PHE A 48 6.28 10.93 13.32
C PHE A 48 6.84 12.25 12.80
N GLY A 49 7.84 12.16 11.92
CA GLY A 49 8.38 13.31 11.19
C GLY A 49 7.41 13.84 10.13
N GLU A 50 7.86 14.84 9.37
CA GLU A 50 7.06 15.46 8.32
C GLU A 50 6.58 14.44 7.26
N PRO A 51 5.29 14.48 6.86
CA PRO A 51 4.79 13.63 5.80
C PRO A 51 5.49 13.90 4.47
N LYS A 52 6.21 12.89 3.97
CA LYS A 52 6.86 12.92 2.67
C LYS A 52 5.94 12.29 1.63
N LYS A 53 5.74 12.97 0.50
CA LYS A 53 5.02 12.40 -0.65
C LYS A 53 5.78 11.18 -1.20
N TRP A 54 5.07 10.10 -1.50
CA TRP A 54 5.67 8.92 -2.11
C TRP A 54 6.19 9.19 -3.54
N THR A 55 7.41 8.71 -3.78
CA THR A 55 8.02 8.65 -5.11
C THR A 55 8.61 7.27 -5.34
N PHE A 56 8.86 6.96 -6.60
CA PHE A 56 9.82 5.92 -6.96
C PHE A 56 11.26 6.37 -6.66
N ASP A 57 12.19 5.42 -6.73
CA ASP A 57 13.63 5.61 -6.53
C ASP A 57 14.31 6.45 -7.63
N ASP A 58 13.66 6.59 -8.79
CA ASP A 58 14.04 7.54 -9.85
C ASP A 58 13.51 8.97 -9.61
N GLY A 59 12.82 9.21 -8.48
CA GLY A 59 12.21 10.50 -8.13
C GLY A 59 10.86 10.77 -8.79
N THR A 60 10.37 9.89 -9.67
CA THR A 60 9.06 10.05 -10.28
C THR A 60 7.92 9.81 -9.29
N ASP A 61 6.79 10.47 -9.53
CA ASP A 61 5.58 10.31 -8.73
C ASP A 61 5.11 8.85 -8.70
N LEU A 62 4.78 8.32 -7.50
CA LEU A 62 4.27 6.95 -7.38
C LEU A 62 2.94 6.76 -8.11
N GLY A 63 2.12 7.82 -8.20
CA GLY A 63 0.83 7.80 -8.86
C GLY A 63 -0.30 7.17 -8.04
N SER A 64 -0.05 6.84 -6.76
CA SER A 64 -1.06 6.44 -5.79
C SER A 64 -1.77 7.67 -5.21
N TYR A 65 -3.11 7.63 -5.15
CA TYR A 65 -3.94 8.73 -4.66
C TYR A 65 -5.34 8.24 -4.30
N ASN A 66 -5.96 8.82 -3.27
CA ASN A 66 -7.34 8.56 -2.83
C ASN A 66 -7.65 7.08 -2.54
N THR A 67 -6.62 6.24 -2.38
CA THR A 67 -6.70 4.80 -2.10
C THR A 67 -5.85 4.46 -0.88
N GLN A 68 -6.30 3.51 -0.08
CA GLN A 68 -5.50 3.00 1.04
C GLN A 68 -4.24 2.30 0.54
N GLN A 69 -3.24 2.26 1.41
CA GLN A 69 -2.01 1.50 1.23
C GLN A 69 -1.79 0.68 2.49
N HIS A 70 -1.21 -0.49 2.34
CA HIS A 70 -0.84 -1.31 3.51
C HIS A 70 0.59 -1.79 3.41
N TRP A 71 1.17 -2.01 4.57
CA TRP A 71 2.50 -2.60 4.68
C TRP A 71 2.43 -4.11 4.58
N VAL A 72 3.44 -4.69 3.94
CA VAL A 72 3.84 -6.09 4.12
C VAL A 72 5.24 -6.04 4.71
N THR A 73 5.43 -6.65 5.87
CA THR A 73 6.72 -6.67 6.58
C THR A 73 7.33 -8.06 6.52
N HIS A 74 8.63 -8.11 6.27
CA HIS A 74 9.44 -9.31 6.33
C HIS A 74 10.72 -8.97 7.10
N SER A 75 11.33 -9.92 7.82
CA SER A 75 12.60 -9.66 8.52
C SER A 75 13.70 -9.08 7.60
N ASP A 76 13.61 -9.39 6.31
CA ASP A 76 14.60 -9.04 5.29
C ASP A 76 14.15 -7.86 4.39
N GLY A 77 12.96 -7.32 4.58
CA GLY A 77 12.45 -6.23 3.73
C GLY A 77 11.13 -5.62 4.18
N LEU A 78 10.97 -4.35 3.80
CA LEU A 78 9.73 -3.59 3.95
C LEU A 78 9.10 -3.40 2.56
N PHE A 79 7.81 -3.67 2.44
CA PHE A 79 7.09 -3.61 1.19
C PHE A 79 5.79 -2.82 1.32
N LEU A 80 5.47 -2.05 0.29
CA LEU A 80 4.23 -1.28 0.20
C LEU A 80 3.28 -1.97 -0.77
N VAL A 81 2.03 -2.17 -0.37
CA VAL A 81 0.93 -2.63 -1.21
C VAL A 81 0.03 -1.44 -1.54
N TYR A 82 -0.19 -1.18 -2.83
CA TYR A 82 -0.83 0.04 -3.30
C TYR A 82 -1.42 -0.12 -4.71
N THR A 83 -2.23 0.86 -5.12
CA THR A 83 -2.69 1.01 -6.50
C THR A 83 -2.12 2.30 -7.07
N ARG A 84 -1.92 2.40 -8.38
CA ARG A 84 -1.45 3.64 -9.02
C ARG A 84 -2.01 3.83 -10.43
N ARG A 85 -2.01 5.08 -10.88
CA ARG A 85 -2.20 5.43 -12.30
C ARG A 85 -1.04 4.96 -13.17
N GLY A 86 -1.24 5.02 -14.49
CA GLY A 86 -0.21 4.68 -15.47
C GLY A 86 0.05 3.17 -15.58
N ALA A 87 -0.98 2.37 -15.33
CA ALA A 87 -0.96 0.91 -15.47
C ALA A 87 -2.04 0.44 -16.46
N MET A 88 -2.35 1.26 -17.47
CA MET A 88 -3.42 1.02 -18.46
C MET A 88 -4.77 0.75 -17.81
N ASN A 89 -5.13 1.60 -16.84
CA ASN A 89 -6.23 1.39 -15.92
C ASN A 89 -7.16 2.62 -15.79
N ASP A 90 -7.16 3.50 -16.78
CA ASP A 90 -7.97 4.72 -16.78
C ASP A 90 -9.49 4.43 -16.81
N ASN A 91 -9.87 3.22 -17.21
CA ASN A 91 -11.25 2.73 -17.13
C ASN A 91 -11.70 2.43 -15.68
N VAL A 92 -10.77 2.30 -14.74
CA VAL A 92 -11.03 1.96 -13.35
C VAL A 92 -11.08 3.23 -12.52
N ILE A 93 -12.19 3.43 -11.81
CA ILE A 93 -12.36 4.61 -10.96
C ILE A 93 -11.20 4.74 -9.95
N ARG A 94 -10.56 5.92 -9.96
CA ARG A 94 -9.39 6.25 -9.14
C ARG A 94 -8.19 5.29 -9.32
N HIS A 95 -8.11 4.59 -10.45
CA HIS A 95 -7.04 3.61 -10.73
C HIS A 95 -6.90 2.55 -9.62
N ARG A 96 -8.02 2.13 -9.02
CA ARG A 96 -8.09 1.16 -7.90
C ARG A 96 -7.79 -0.29 -8.30
N ALA A 97 -7.34 -0.53 -9.51
CA ALA A 97 -6.84 -1.82 -9.97
C ALA A 97 -5.81 -1.56 -11.08
N PRO A 98 -4.74 -2.36 -11.21
CA PRO A 98 -4.42 -3.54 -10.40
C PRO A 98 -3.90 -3.16 -9.00
N LEU A 99 -3.76 -4.17 -8.13
CA LEU A 99 -3.07 -4.03 -6.84
C LEU A 99 -1.62 -4.45 -7.01
N PHE A 100 -0.70 -3.56 -6.66
CA PHE A 100 0.74 -3.76 -6.74
C PHE A 100 1.36 -3.98 -5.37
N MET A 101 2.53 -4.60 -5.35
CA MET A 101 3.46 -4.63 -4.23
C MET A 101 4.86 -4.30 -4.73
N ALA A 102 5.61 -3.50 -3.98
CA ALA A 102 7.00 -3.18 -4.28
C ALA A 102 7.79 -3.01 -2.98
N ARG A 103 9.10 -3.26 -3.05
CA ARG A 103 10.02 -3.04 -1.93
C ARG A 103 10.22 -1.53 -1.70
N VAL A 104 10.36 -1.14 -0.45
CA VAL A 104 10.67 0.22 -0.02
C VAL A 104 12.13 0.29 0.43
N ASP A 105 12.80 1.39 0.08
CA ASP A 105 14.06 1.79 0.71
C ASP A 105 13.71 2.57 2.01
N PRO A 106 13.94 1.99 3.20
CA PRO A 106 13.55 2.60 4.48
C PRO A 106 14.39 3.83 4.85
N GLN A 107 15.56 4.02 4.23
CA GLN A 107 16.41 5.18 4.48
C GLN A 107 16.01 6.35 3.58
N LYS A 108 15.77 6.07 2.29
CA LYS A 108 15.39 7.10 1.32
C LYS A 108 13.90 7.40 1.32
N LEU A 109 13.07 6.54 1.89
CA LEU A 109 11.60 6.65 1.90
C LEU A 109 11.06 6.77 0.47
N VAL A 110 11.45 5.81 -0.38
CA VAL A 110 11.03 5.68 -1.78
C VAL A 110 10.68 4.24 -2.10
N VAL A 111 9.82 4.05 -3.09
CA VAL A 111 9.47 2.72 -3.63
C VAL A 111 10.48 2.34 -4.69
N LEU A 112 11.02 1.12 -4.62
CA LEU A 112 11.98 0.60 -5.61
C LEU A 112 11.22 0.11 -6.85
N LYS A 113 11.24 0.92 -7.91
CA LYS A 113 10.40 0.73 -9.10
C LYS A 113 10.59 -0.63 -9.76
N ALA A 114 11.84 -1.08 -9.88
CA ALA A 114 12.19 -2.36 -10.49
C ALA A 114 11.64 -3.59 -9.74
N THR A 115 11.19 -3.42 -8.49
CA THR A 115 10.66 -4.51 -7.66
C THR A 115 9.13 -4.61 -7.70
N GLU A 116 8.46 -3.70 -8.41
CA GLU A 116 7.00 -3.67 -8.48
C GLU A 116 6.46 -4.95 -9.15
N LYS A 117 5.52 -5.59 -8.47
CA LYS A 117 4.80 -6.78 -8.95
C LYS A 117 3.31 -6.59 -8.76
N GLU A 118 2.54 -7.06 -9.72
CA GLU A 118 1.09 -7.17 -9.60
C GLU A 118 0.73 -8.33 -8.66
N LEU A 119 -0.06 -8.04 -7.61
CA LEU A 119 -0.64 -9.03 -6.70
C LEU A 119 -2.04 -9.46 -7.15
N VAL A 120 -2.87 -8.49 -7.55
CA VAL A 120 -4.24 -8.73 -8.00
C VAL A 120 -4.45 -8.01 -9.33
N PRO A 121 -4.90 -8.73 -10.38
CA PRO A 121 -4.98 -8.17 -11.72
C PRO A 121 -6.10 -7.15 -11.87
N ASN A 122 -5.91 -6.24 -12.83
CA ASN A 122 -7.00 -5.42 -13.34
C ASN A 122 -7.90 -6.27 -14.25
N LYS A 123 -9.13 -6.56 -13.80
CA LYS A 123 -10.20 -7.15 -14.61
C LYS A 123 -11.32 -6.16 -14.90
N GLY A 124 -11.06 -4.87 -14.72
CA GLY A 124 -11.94 -3.76 -15.12
C GLY A 124 -12.81 -3.16 -14.03
N ALA A 125 -13.03 -3.88 -12.94
CA ALA A 125 -13.64 -3.31 -11.74
C ALA A 125 -12.57 -2.68 -10.83
N GLN A 126 -12.98 -1.73 -10.01
CA GLN A 126 -12.15 -1.27 -8.89
C GLN A 126 -11.96 -2.40 -7.89
N LEU A 127 -10.80 -2.46 -7.26
CA LEU A 127 -10.64 -3.26 -6.05
C LEU A 127 -11.13 -2.44 -4.84
N GLY A 128 -11.84 -3.12 -3.94
CA GLY A 128 -12.32 -2.56 -2.70
C GLY A 128 -11.19 -2.12 -1.77
N ASN A 129 -11.51 -1.93 -0.49
CA ASN A 129 -10.44 -1.93 0.50
C ASN A 129 -9.86 -3.35 0.58
N PHE A 130 -8.59 -3.43 0.91
CA PHE A 130 -7.80 -4.64 1.04
C PHE A 130 -7.16 -4.72 2.41
N ALA A 131 -6.85 -5.94 2.85
CA ALA A 131 -6.18 -6.20 4.11
C ALA A 131 -4.93 -7.05 3.86
N VAL A 132 -3.95 -6.89 4.74
CA VAL A 132 -2.74 -7.71 4.78
C VAL A 132 -2.77 -8.53 6.05
N VAL A 133 -2.46 -9.82 5.96
CA VAL A 133 -2.39 -10.73 7.10
C VAL A 133 -1.15 -11.60 6.96
N ASP A 134 -0.28 -11.60 7.97
CA ASP A 134 0.82 -12.56 8.09
C ASP A 134 0.25 -13.89 8.58
N VAL A 135 0.19 -14.88 7.69
CA VAL A 135 -0.47 -16.17 7.97
C VAL A 135 0.49 -17.13 8.65
N SER A 136 1.75 -17.17 8.20
CA SER A 136 2.85 -17.91 8.82
C SER A 136 4.18 -17.21 8.55
N GLU A 137 5.27 -17.76 9.08
CA GLU A 137 6.61 -17.32 8.72
C GLU A 137 6.89 -17.51 7.20
N ASN A 138 6.16 -18.39 6.51
CA ASN A 138 6.40 -18.70 5.10
C ASN A 138 5.47 -17.96 4.13
N GLU A 139 4.41 -17.31 4.62
CA GLU A 139 3.48 -16.60 3.72
C GLU A 139 2.72 -15.44 4.37
N THR A 140 2.47 -14.41 3.55
CA THR A 140 1.62 -13.26 3.86
C THR A 140 0.51 -13.18 2.81
N TRP A 141 -0.71 -12.90 3.23
CA TRP A 141 -1.88 -12.84 2.34
C TRP A 141 -2.37 -11.41 2.20
N VAL A 142 -2.74 -11.05 0.96
CA VAL A 142 -3.43 -9.79 0.65
C VAL A 142 -4.82 -10.13 0.12
N THR A 143 -5.86 -9.70 0.82
CA THR A 143 -7.24 -10.01 0.47
C THR A 143 -8.00 -8.77 0.01
N THR A 144 -8.82 -8.91 -1.03
CA THR A 144 -9.68 -7.84 -1.56
C THR A 144 -10.80 -8.43 -2.42
N SER A 145 -11.66 -7.59 -2.97
CA SER A 145 -12.71 -7.98 -3.91
C SER A 145 -12.95 -6.94 -4.99
N GLU A 146 -13.54 -7.37 -6.10
CA GLU A 146 -14.04 -6.49 -7.16
C GLU A 146 -15.27 -5.75 -6.65
N GLY A 147 -15.17 -4.42 -6.55
CA GLY A 147 -16.32 -3.54 -6.43
C GLY A 147 -16.93 -3.32 -7.80
N MET A 148 -18.11 -3.91 -8.05
CA MET A 148 -18.81 -3.88 -9.35
C MET A 148 -19.42 -2.49 -9.67
N SER A 149 -18.58 -1.47 -9.68
CA SER A 149 -18.93 -0.08 -9.97
C SER A 149 -17.76 0.61 -10.70
N PRO A 150 -18.03 1.42 -11.74
CA PRO A 150 -19.36 1.70 -12.30
C PRO A 150 -19.93 0.52 -13.11
N ARG A 151 -21.23 0.58 -13.45
CA ARG A 151 -21.88 -0.41 -14.31
C ARG A 151 -21.12 -0.57 -15.64
N GLY A 152 -21.06 -1.80 -16.16
CA GLY A 152 -20.37 -2.10 -17.42
C GLY A 152 -18.90 -2.44 -17.25
N SER A 153 -18.43 -2.69 -16.02
CA SER A 153 -17.08 -3.22 -15.75
C SER A 153 -16.91 -4.64 -16.31
N GLU A 154 -18.01 -5.37 -16.50
CA GLU A 154 -18.06 -6.73 -17.03
C GLU A 154 -17.49 -6.82 -18.45
N LYS A 155 -17.60 -5.76 -19.25
CA LYS A 155 -17.04 -5.70 -20.61
C LYS A 155 -15.50 -5.80 -20.64
N TYR A 156 -14.86 -5.56 -19.49
CA TYR A 156 -13.42 -5.67 -19.29
C TYR A 156 -13.03 -6.96 -18.53
N GLY A 157 -14.01 -7.82 -18.17
CA GLY A 157 -13.78 -9.13 -17.54
C GLY A 157 -14.13 -9.22 -16.05
N ALA A 158 -14.65 -8.16 -15.44
CA ALA A 158 -15.06 -8.15 -14.03
C ALA A 158 -16.28 -9.04 -13.83
N ASN A 159 -16.32 -9.79 -12.73
CA ASN A 159 -17.46 -10.65 -12.41
C ASN A 159 -17.69 -10.81 -10.90
N GLY A 160 -17.16 -9.91 -10.08
CA GLY A 160 -17.38 -9.90 -8.63
C GLY A 160 -16.44 -10.81 -7.88
N ARG A 161 -15.20 -11.00 -8.36
CA ARG A 161 -14.22 -11.90 -7.71
C ARG A 161 -13.85 -11.42 -6.32
N VAL A 162 -13.59 -12.39 -5.45
CA VAL A 162 -12.85 -12.20 -4.20
C VAL A 162 -11.47 -12.79 -4.41
N TYR A 163 -10.44 -12.05 -4.01
CA TYR A 163 -9.04 -12.44 -4.17
C TYR A 163 -8.40 -12.66 -2.80
N ALA A 164 -7.59 -13.71 -2.72
CA ALA A 164 -6.58 -13.91 -1.70
C ALA A 164 -5.24 -14.10 -2.42
N ALA A 165 -4.50 -13.00 -2.59
CA ALA A 165 -3.17 -13.04 -3.18
C ALA A 165 -2.17 -13.53 -2.12
N ARG A 166 -1.56 -14.68 -2.38
CA ARG A 166 -0.59 -15.31 -1.48
C ARG A 166 0.82 -14.90 -1.87
N ILE A 167 1.52 -14.24 -0.95
CA ILE A 167 2.94 -13.96 -1.06
C ILE A 167 3.66 -15.10 -0.37
N LEU A 168 4.35 -15.93 -1.14
CA LEU A 168 5.16 -17.04 -0.64
C LEU A 168 6.59 -16.56 -0.48
N TRP A 169 7.15 -16.71 0.71
CA TRP A 169 8.50 -16.25 1.02
C TRP A 169 9.53 -17.33 0.71
N ASP A 170 10.58 -16.96 -0.02
CA ASP A 170 11.71 -17.87 -0.30
C ASP A 170 12.52 -18.22 0.96
N GLN A 171 12.45 -17.36 1.98
CA GLN A 171 13.06 -17.53 3.29
C GLN A 171 12.00 -17.24 4.37
N PRO A 172 11.97 -18.00 5.48
CA PRO A 172 11.03 -17.71 6.56
C PRO A 172 11.20 -16.32 7.16
N ASN A 173 10.08 -15.61 7.35
CA ASN A 173 10.00 -14.33 8.02
C ASN A 173 10.32 -14.49 9.51
N LYS A 174 11.53 -14.09 9.90
CA LYS A 174 11.99 -14.21 11.30
C LYS A 174 11.26 -13.26 12.24
N ALA A 175 10.44 -12.34 11.74
CA ALA A 175 9.63 -11.42 12.55
C ALA A 175 8.20 -11.94 12.80
N TRP A 176 7.79 -13.04 12.18
CA TRP A 176 6.46 -13.61 12.37
C TRP A 176 6.21 -14.00 13.84
N ASP A 177 5.03 -13.63 14.36
CA ASP A 177 4.53 -13.91 15.72
C ASP A 177 5.43 -13.40 16.87
N LYS A 178 6.13 -12.27 16.65
CA LYS A 178 7.07 -11.67 17.63
C LYS A 178 6.66 -10.30 18.18
N HIS A 179 5.45 -9.82 17.86
CA HIS A 179 4.97 -8.49 18.23
C HIS A 179 3.53 -8.54 18.75
#